data_AF-A0A7V1AN48-F1
#
_entry.id   AF-A0A7V1AN48-F1
#
_cell.length_a   1.000
_cell.length_b   1.000
_cell.length_c   1.000
_cell.angle_alpha   90.00
_cell.angle_beta   90.00
_cell.angle_gamma   90.00
#
_symmetry.space_group_name_H-M   'P 1'
#
loop_
_entity.id
_entity.type
_entity.pdbx_description
1 polymer ?
#
loop_
_entity_poly.entity_id
_entity_poly.type
_entity_poly.pdbx_seq_one_letter_code
_entity_poly.pdbx_strand_id
1 'polypeptide(L)'
;MKNYFYQLVLSFVFLFLVLMPFSRAHAGQVNVIQVKGVINPVSEKFIVESIDKAEEAKAECLVIELDTPGGLMTSMRQIIERFLS
;
A
#
# COMPACT_ATOMS: atom_id res chain seq x y z
N MET A 1 -48.75 27.31 3.71
CA MET A 1 -48.35 25.97 4.24
C MET A 1 -47.58 25.13 3.23
N LYS A 2 -48.01 24.99 1.97
CA LYS A 2 -47.32 24.16 0.96
C LYS A 2 -45.85 24.56 0.70
N ASN A 3 -45.51 25.86 0.69
CA ASN A 3 -44.13 26.31 0.41
C ASN A 3 -43.11 25.93 1.50
N TYR A 4 -43.50 25.96 2.78
CA TYR A 4 -42.64 25.54 3.89
C TYR A 4 -42.40 24.02 3.89
N PHE A 5 -43.40 23.26 3.43
CA PHE A 5 -43.29 21.81 3.27
C PHE A 5 -42.22 21.44 2.23
N TYR A 6 -42.21 22.10 1.06
CA TYR A 6 -41.16 21.89 0.06
C TYR A 6 -39.76 22.28 0.56
N GLN A 7 -39.63 23.36 1.32
CA GLN A 7 -38.35 23.76 1.91
C GLN A 7 -37.82 22.73 2.92
N LEU A 8 -38.71 22.16 3.73
CA LEU A 8 -38.34 21.14 4.71
C LEU A 8 -37.90 19.84 4.02
N VAL A 9 -38.62 19.42 2.96
CA VAL A 9 -38.24 18.26 2.14
C VAL A 9 -36.89 18.49 1.45
N LEU A 10 -36.68 19.65 0.85
CA LEU A 10 -35.40 20.01 0.22
C LEU A 10 -34.24 20.00 1.21
N SER A 11 -34.46 20.53 2.42
CA SER A 11 -33.45 20.54 3.48
C SER A 11 -33.09 19.11 3.93
N PHE A 12 -34.08 18.22 4.07
CA PHE A 12 -33.86 16.81 4.40
C PHE A 12 -33.11 16.05 3.31
N VAL A 13 -33.44 16.29 2.03
CA VAL A 13 -32.74 15.68 0.89
C VAL A 13 -31.30 16.17 0.82
N PHE A 14 -31.07 17.47 1.03
CA PHE A 14 -29.73 18.05 1.07
C PHE A 14 -28.91 17.46 2.23
N LEU A 15 -29.50 17.37 3.43
CA LEU A 15 -28.85 16.76 4.59
C LEU A 15 -28.51 15.28 4.34
N PHE A 16 -29.41 14.53 3.71
CA PHE A 16 -29.17 13.13 3.35
C PHE A 16 -28.02 12.99 2.34
N LEU A 17 -27.95 13.85 1.33
CA LEU A 17 -26.87 13.86 0.34
C LEU A 17 -25.52 14.22 0.96
N VAL A 18 -25.48 15.15 1.92
CA VAL A 18 -24.25 15.55 2.62
C VAL A 18 -23.77 14.46 3.58
N LEU A 19 -24.70 13.74 4.22
CA LEU A 19 -24.38 12.67 5.17
C LEU A 19 -24.14 11.31 4.51
N MET A 20 -24.29 11.20 3.18
CA MET A 20 -24.07 9.95 2.47
C MET A 20 -22.59 9.56 2.57
N PRO A 21 -22.24 8.43 3.21
CA PRO A 21 -20.86 8.01 3.29
C PRO A 21 -20.36 7.65 1.90
N PHE A 22 -19.31 8.33 1.45
CA PHE A 22 -18.53 7.92 0.29
C PHE A 22 -17.68 6.71 0.70
N SER A 23 -18.25 5.50 0.61
CA SER A 23 -17.45 4.28 0.69
C SER A 23 -16.57 4.19 -0.56
N ARG A 24 -15.30 4.55 -0.39
CA ARG A 24 -14.28 4.22 -1.38
C ARG A 24 -13.92 2.75 -1.19
N ALA A 25 -14.19 1.92 -2.20
CA ALA A 25 -13.64 0.58 -2.25
C ALA A 25 -12.11 0.72 -2.38
N HIS A 26 -11.39 0.55 -1.26
CA HIS A 26 -9.94 0.49 -1.26
C HIS A 26 -9.56 -0.97 -1.52
N ALA A 27 -9.20 -1.29 -2.76
CA ALA A 27 -8.45 -2.50 -3.01
C ALA A 27 -7.06 -2.28 -2.42
N GLY A 28 -6.60 -3.16 -1.54
CA GLY A 28 -5.26 -3.07 -0.98
C GLY A 28 -4.23 -3.24 -2.10
N GLN A 29 -3.20 -2.39 -2.09
CA GLN A 29 -2.14 -2.43 -3.09
C GLN A 29 -1.11 -3.47 -2.67
N VAL A 30 -0.84 -4.46 -3.53
CA VAL A 30 0.24 -5.44 -3.34
C VAL A 30 1.33 -5.15 -4.37
N ASN A 31 2.53 -4.82 -3.89
CA ASN A 31 3.69 -4.62 -4.75
C ASN A 31 4.41 -5.95 -4.96
N VAL A 32 4.95 -6.18 -6.16
CA VAL A 32 5.71 -7.40 -6.49
C VAL A 32 7.04 -7.02 -7.11
N ILE A 33 8.13 -7.61 -6.62
CA ILE A 33 9.46 -7.51 -7.22
C ILE A 33 10.03 -8.90 -7.52
N GLN A 34 10.93 -8.96 -8.51
CA GLN A 34 11.66 -10.17 -8.86
C GLN A 34 13.15 -9.98 -8.59
N VAL A 35 13.77 -10.93 -7.91
CA VAL A 35 15.21 -10.96 -7.66
C VAL A 35 15.75 -12.29 -8.16
N LYS A 36 16.60 -12.22 -9.18
CA LYS A 36 17.23 -13.38 -9.82
C LYS A 36 18.74 -13.30 -9.71
N GLY A 37 19.39 -14.43 -9.46
CA GLY A 37 20.84 -14.55 -9.37
C GLY A 37 21.38 -14.35 -7.96
N VAL A 38 22.68 -14.09 -7.85
CA VAL A 38 23.41 -14.06 -6.57
C VAL A 38 23.04 -12.84 -5.73
N ILE A 39 22.85 -13.04 -4.43
CA ILE A 39 22.66 -11.96 -3.46
C ILE A 39 23.99 -11.22 -3.24
N ASN A 40 24.02 -9.96 -3.66
CA ASN A 40 25.16 -9.04 -3.53
C ASN A 40 24.67 -7.65 -3.06
N PRO A 41 25.57 -6.67 -2.87
CA PRO A 41 25.18 -5.34 -2.38
C PRO A 41 24.23 -4.58 -3.33
N VAL A 42 24.20 -4.94 -4.62
CA VAL A 42 23.29 -4.33 -5.59
C VAL A 42 21.87 -4.86 -5.40
N SER A 43 21.70 -6.18 -5.30
CA SER A 43 20.38 -6.78 -5.03
C SER A 43 19.86 -6.42 -3.64
N GLU A 44 20.75 -6.32 -2.65
CA GLU A 44 20.43 -5.83 -1.30
C GLU A 44 19.83 -4.43 -1.35
N LYS A 45 20.53 -3.47 -1.98
CA LYS A 45 20.04 -2.10 -2.12
C LYS A 45 18.70 -2.06 -2.85
N PHE A 46 18.54 -2.85 -3.91
CA PHE A 46 17.27 -2.94 -4.63
C PHE A 46 16.12 -3.45 -3.76
N ILE A 47 16.37 -4.49 -2.94
CA ILE A 47 15.36 -5.03 -2.01
C ILE A 47 15.01 -3.97 -0.96
N VAL A 48 16.00 -3.32 -0.34
CA VAL A 48 15.79 -2.26 0.67
C VAL A 48 14.94 -1.13 0.10
N GLU A 49 15.31 -0.59 -1.06
CA GLU A 49 14.55 0.48 -1.73
C GLU A 49 13.13 0.04 -2.10
N SER A 50 12.91 -1.24 -2.38
CA SER A 50 11.58 -1.77 -2.71
C SER A 50 10.69 -1.86 -1.47
N ILE A 51 11.27 -2.16 -0.31
CA ILE A 51 10.57 -2.13 0.97
C ILE A 51 10.18 -0.69 1.30
N ASP A 52 11.13 0.26 1.21
CA ASP A 52 10.88 1.68 1.47
C ASP A 52 9.72 2.20 0.58
N LYS A 53 9.74 1.87 -0.72
CA LYS A 53 8.67 2.27 -1.65
C LYS A 53 7.31 1.64 -1.31
N ALA A 54 7.29 0.39 -0.82
CA ALA A 54 6.05 -0.26 -0.42
C ALA A 54 5.45 0.40 0.83
N GLU A 55 6.28 0.77 1.79
CA GLU A 55 5.87 1.49 3.00
C GLU A 55 5.38 2.91 2.68
N GLU A 56 6.12 3.66 1.86
CA GLU A 56 5.72 5.00 1.40
C GLU A 56 4.37 4.98 0.67
N ALA A 57 4.14 3.96 -0.16
CA ALA A 57 2.89 3.76 -0.87
C ALA A 57 1.73 3.26 0.03
N LYS A 58 2.01 2.94 1.30
CA LYS A 58 1.07 2.25 2.21
C LYS A 58 0.50 0.98 1.57
N ALA A 59 1.36 0.25 0.85
CA ALA A 59 1.00 -1.04 0.28
C ALA A 59 0.60 -2.01 1.41
N GLU A 60 -0.37 -2.87 1.13
CA GLU A 60 -0.79 -3.92 2.06
C GLU A 60 0.29 -4.98 2.21
N CYS A 61 1.05 -5.26 1.13
CA CYS A 61 2.11 -6.25 1.12
C CYS A 61 3.14 -5.97 0.02
N LEU A 62 4.38 -6.39 0.26
CA LEU A 62 5.42 -6.56 -0.76
C LEU A 62 5.70 -8.06 -0.93
N VAL A 63 5.50 -8.56 -2.14
CA VAL A 63 5.88 -9.92 -2.55
C VAL A 63 7.24 -9.86 -3.24
N ILE A 64 8.17 -10.69 -2.78
CA ILE A 64 9.50 -10.81 -3.35
C ILE A 64 9.66 -12.20 -3.94
N GLU A 65 9.67 -12.29 -5.27
CA GLU A 65 9.95 -13.53 -5.99
C GLU A 65 11.47 -13.75 -6.05
N LEU A 66 11.95 -14.72 -5.28
CA LEU A 66 13.39 -15.02 -5.14
C LEU A 66 13.77 -16.27 -5.96
N ASP A 67 14.66 -16.09 -6.93
CA ASP A 67 15.36 -17.17 -7.63
C ASP A 67 16.87 -16.95 -7.49
N THR A 68 17.43 -17.44 -6.38
CA THR A 68 18.80 -17.16 -5.99
C THR A 68 19.50 -18.42 -5.50
N PRO A 69 20.79 -18.63 -5.83
CA PRO A 69 21.60 -19.66 -5.20
C PRO A 69 22.12 -19.25 -3.80
N GLY A 70 21.71 -18.09 -3.28
CA GLY A 70 22.29 -17.43 -2.11
C GLY A 70 23.31 -16.35 -2.48
N GLY A 71 24.24 -16.04 -1.58
CA GLY A 71 25.25 -15.01 -1.82
C GLY A 71 25.95 -14.54 -0.54
N LEU A 72 26.27 -13.25 -0.46
CA LEU A 72 27.03 -12.69 0.66
C LEU A 72 26.19 -12.67 1.95
N MET A 73 26.76 -13.22 3.03
CA MET A 73 26.13 -13.23 4.36
C MET A 73 25.84 -11.81 4.87
N THR A 74 26.75 -10.86 4.60
CA THR A 74 26.57 -9.46 4.99
C THR A 74 25.35 -8.83 4.31
N SER A 75 25.16 -9.10 3.02
CA SER A 75 23.98 -8.61 2.29
C SER A 75 22.69 -9.27 2.74
N MET A 76 22.69 -10.58 2.95
CA MET A 76 21.55 -11.28 3.54
C MET A 76 21.19 -10.72 4.92
N ARG A 77 22.18 -10.44 5.77
CA ARG A 77 21.94 -9.88 7.11
C ARG A 77 21.30 -8.49 7.05
N GLN A 78 21.79 -7.62 6.17
CA GLN A 78 21.21 -6.28 5.99
C GLN A 78 19.76 -6.35 5.47
N ILE A 79 19.48 -7.27 4.54
CA ILE A 79 18.11 -7.51 4.06
C ILE A 79 17.19 -7.94 5.22
N ILE A 80 17.63 -8.90 6.04
CA ILE A 80 16.86 -9.39 7.19
C ILE A 80 16.65 -8.29 8.23
N GLU A 81 17.69 -7.51 8.53
CA GLU A 81 17.58 -6.37 9.46
C GLU A 81 16.53 -5.36 8.96
N ARG A 82 16.50 -5.05 7.66
CA ARG A 82 15.48 -4.16 7.08
C ARG A 82 14.06 -4.74 7.10
N PHE A 83 13.89 -6.06 7.00
CA PHE A 83 12.57 -6.69 7.13
C PHE A 83 12.00 -6.62 8.55
N LEU A 84 12.86 -6.53 9.56
CA LEU A 84 12.47 -6.60 10.98
C LEU A 84 12.44 -5.24 11.68
N SER A 85 13.02 -4.20 11.05
CA SER A 85 13.01 -2.80 11.53
C SER A 85 11.75 -2.07 11.09
#